data_AF-A0A841VQ93-F1
#
_entry.id   AF-A0A841VQ93-F1
#
_cell.length_a   1.000
_cell.length_b   1.000
_cell.length_c   1.000
_cell.angle_alpha   90.00
_cell.angle_beta   90.00
_cell.angle_gamma   90.00
#
_symmetry.space_group_name_H-M   'P 1'
#
loop_
_entity.id
_entity.type
_entity.pdbx_description
1 polymer ?
#
loop_
_entity_poly.entity_id
_entity_poly.type
_entity_poly.pdbx_seq_one_letter_code
_entity_poly.pdbx_strand_id
1 'polypeptide(L)' 'MTRQPHDQFAKEYLEELLTSLGKVETSKDVKSEVREIDVWFVPNTSPSNTSELGLQHFPKL' A
#
# COMPACT_ATOMS: atom_id res chain seq x y z
N MET A 1 0.76 -21.38 2.16
CA MET A 1 1.81 -21.99 3.02
C MET A 1 2.87 -20.93 3.26
N THR A 2 2.78 -20.15 4.34
CA THR A 2 3.85 -19.22 4.73
C THR A 2 5.04 -20.07 5.17
N ARG A 3 6.09 -20.09 4.35
CA ARG A 3 7.19 -21.05 4.50
C ARG A 3 8.17 -20.70 5.61
N GLN A 4 8.05 -19.52 6.24
CA GLN A 4 8.93 -19.11 7.34
C GLN A 4 8.17 -18.24 8.37
N PRO A 5 8.39 -18.42 9.69
CA PRO A 5 7.74 -17.61 10.74
C PRO A 5 8.06 -16.11 10.65
N HIS A 6 9.18 -15.74 10.02
CA HIS A 6 9.52 -14.34 9.73
C HIS A 6 8.58 -13.69 8.72
N ASP A 7 8.02 -14.47 7.80
CA ASP A 7 7.11 -13.99 6.77
C ASP A 7 5.76 -13.60 7.38
N GLN A 8 5.26 -14.42 8.30
CA GLN A 8 4.04 -14.13 9.06
C GLN A 8 4.22 -12.91 9.96
N PHE A 9 5.32 -12.82 10.70
CA PHE A 9 5.62 -11.67 11.55
C PHE A 9 5.74 -10.36 10.75
N ALA A 10 6.41 -10.40 9.60
CA ALA A 10 6.55 -9.21 8.75
C ALA A 10 5.20 -8.74 8.19
N LYS A 11 4.33 -9.69 7.77
CA LYS A 11 2.97 -9.39 7.32
C LYS A 11 2.15 -8.73 8.42
N GLU A 12 2.13 -9.30 9.62
CA GLU A 12 1.41 -8.75 10.78
C GLU A 12 1.95 -7.38 11.21
N TYR A 13 3.28 -7.22 11.26
CA TYR A 13 3.91 -5.95 11.60
C TYR A 13 3.58 -4.83 10.60
N LEU A 14 3.59 -5.15 9.30
CA LEU A 14 3.21 -4.19 8.25
C LEU A 14 1.71 -3.86 8.30
N GLU A 15 0.86 -4.84 8.62
CA GLU A 15 -0.57 -4.62 8.80
C GLU A 15 -0.84 -3.66 9.96
N GLU A 16 -0.27 -3.89 11.14
CA GLU A 16 -0.43 -3.00 12.29
C GLU A 16 0.07 -1.58 12.00
N LEU A 17 1.24 -1.44 11.36
CA LEU A 17 1.82 -0.14 11.04
C LEU A 17 0.96 0.66 10.06
N LEU A 18 0.51 0.00 8.99
CA LEU A 18 -0.16 0.65 7.86
C LEU A 18 -1.68 0.81 8.05
N THR A 19 -2.31 0.07 8.96
CA THR A 19 -3.75 0.19 9.28
C THR A 19 -4.12 1.62 9.70
N SER A 20 -3.21 2.35 10.36
CA SER A 20 -3.43 3.75 10.73
C SER A 20 -3.45 4.72 9.54
N LEU A 21 -2.83 4.33 8.41
CA LEU A 21 -2.63 5.17 7.23
C LEU A 21 -3.60 4.83 6.09
N GLY A 22 -4.31 3.71 6.18
CA GLY A 22 -5.22 3.25 5.13
C GLY A 22 -5.68 1.82 5.33
N LYS A 23 -6.30 1.26 4.29
CA LYS A 23 -6.76 -0.13 4.29
C LYS A 23 -5.60 -1.05 3.91
N VAL A 24 -5.35 -2.06 4.72
CA VAL A 24 -4.37 -3.11 4.44
C VAL A 24 -5.10 -4.44 4.30
N GLU A 25 -4.66 -5.28 3.36
CA GLU A 25 -5.04 -6.68 3.22
C GLU A 25 -3.76 -7.51 3.08
N THR A 26 -3.52 -8.46 3.99
CA THR A 26 -2.38 -9.38 3.91
C THR A 26 -2.81 -10.71 3.26
N SER A 27 -1.88 -11.40 2.60
CA SER A 27 -2.09 -12.73 1.99
C SER A 27 -3.26 -12.80 0.99
N LYS A 28 -3.30 -11.85 0.04
CA LYS A 28 -4.39 -11.74 -0.94
C LYS A 28 -4.17 -12.64 -2.16
N ASP A 29 -5.13 -13.52 -2.43
CA ASP A 29 -5.13 -14.40 -3.61
C ASP A 29 -5.32 -13.64 -4.92
N VAL A 30 -4.46 -13.91 -5.90
CA VAL A 30 -4.61 -13.40 -7.28
C VAL A 30 -5.35 -14.43 -8.11
N LYS A 31 -6.67 -14.26 -8.33
CA LYS A 31 -7.54 -15.24 -9.01
C LYS A 31 -7.06 -15.72 -10.40
N SER A 32 -6.14 -15.00 -11.04
CA SER A 32 -5.63 -15.32 -12.37
C SER A 32 -4.25 -16.01 -12.37
N GLU A 33 -3.59 -16.16 -11.22
CA GLU A 33 -2.28 -16.79 -11.12
C GLU A 33 -2.12 -17.56 -9.79
N VAL A 34 -1.25 -18.58 -9.74
CA VAL A 34 -0.92 -19.29 -8.48
C VAL A 34 0.06 -18.45 -7.65
N ARG A 35 -0.28 -17.17 -7.42
CA ARG A 35 0.51 -16.20 -6.66
C ARG A 35 -0.37 -15.51 -5.63
N GLU A 36 0.26 -15.21 -4.50
CA GLU A 36 -0.33 -14.48 -3.38
C GLU A 36 0.38 -13.13 -3.28
N ILE A 37 -0.37 -12.08 -2.94
CA ILE A 37 0.19 -10.79 -2.58
C ILE A 37 0.37 -10.80 -1.06
N ASP A 38 1.61 -10.66 -0.61
CA ASP A 38 1.93 -10.68 0.82
C ASP A 38 1.26 -9.53 1.58
N VAL A 39 1.32 -8.31 1.03
CA VAL A 39 0.69 -7.11 1.59
C VAL A 39 0.12 -6.25 0.48
N TRP A 40 -1.18 -5.98 0.53
CA TRP A 40 -1.91 -5.07 -0.33
C TRP A 40 -2.37 -3.85 0.47
N PHE A 41 -1.76 -2.69 0.21
CA PHE A 41 -2.07 -1.46 0.93
C PHE A 41 -2.79 -0.45 0.02
N VAL A 42 -3.88 0.11 0.51
CA VAL A 42 -4.64 1.20 -0.09
C VAL A 42 -4.63 2.37 0.89
N PRO A 43 -3.86 3.43 0.64
CA PRO A 43 -3.83 4.58 1.54
C PRO A 43 -5.21 5.21 1.64
N ASN A 44 -5.58 5.68 2.83
CA ASN A 44 -6.72 6.59 2.94
C ASN A 44 -6.33 7.83 2.14
N THR A 45 -7.10 8.12 1.08
CA THR A 45 -6.93 9.35 0.32
C THR A 45 -7.28 10.52 1.24
N SER A 46 -6.31 11.02 2.02
CA SER A 46 -6.26 12.44 2.22
C SER A 46 -5.98 13.05 0.85
N PRO A 47 -6.66 14.13 0.45
CA PRO A 47 -6.20 14.89 -0.70
C PRO A 47 -4.78 15.32 -0.35
N SER A 48 -3.78 14.60 -0.88
CA SER A 48 -2.45 15.15 -0.93
C SER A 48 -2.64 16.42 -1.75
N ASN A 49 -2.41 17.54 -1.09
CA ASN A 49 -2.24 18.81 -1.75
C ASN A 49 -1.05 18.62 -2.69
N THR A 50 -1.30 18.07 -3.88
CA THR A 50 -0.40 17.95 -5.02
C THR A 50 -0.19 19.33 -5.65
N SER A 51 -0.20 20.37 -4.80
CA SER A 51 0.15 21.74 -5.14
C SER A 51 1.63 22.03 -4.86
N GLU A 52 2.38 21.12 -4.23
CA GLU A 52 3.78 21.37 -3.83
C GLU A 52 4.84 20.83 -4.80
N LEU A 53 4.47 20.44 -6.03
CA LEU A 53 5.44 20.14 -7.10
C LEU A 53 5.46 21.21 -8.19
N GLY A 54 5.10 22.47 -7.89
CA GLY A 54 5.44 23.65 -8.69
C GLY A 54 4.91 23.71 -10.13
N LEU A 55 4.14 22.72 -10.60
CA LEU A 55 3.71 22.60 -12.00
C LEU A 55 2.48 23.46 -12.36
N GLN A 56 1.97 24.28 -11.43
CA GLN A 56 0.79 25.13 -11.66
C GLN A 56 1.14 26.52 -12.22
N HIS A 57 2.41 26.85 -12.45
CA HIS A 57 2.79 28.16 -13.00
C HIS A 57 3.57 28.05 -14.30
N PHE A 58 2.86 27.77 -15.39
CA PHE A 58 3.31 28.15 -16.72
C PHE A 58 2.70 29.52 -17.06
N PRO A 59 3.49 30.60 -17.16
CA PRO A 59 3.00 31.86 -17.70
C PRO A 59 2.70 31.65 -19.19
N LYS A 60 1.45 31.91 -19.56
CA LYS A 60 0.97 31.88 -20.95
C LYS A 60 1.61 33.07 -21.68
N LEU A 61 2.47 32.78 -22.67
CA LEU A 61 2.90 33.72 -23.70
C LEU A 61 1.78 33.93 -24.72
#